data_AF-A0A497NN89-F1
#
_entry.id   AF-A0A497NN89-F1
#
_cell.length_a   1.000
_cell.length_b   1.000
_cell.length_c   1.000
_cell.angle_alpha   90.00
_cell.angle_beta   90.00
_cell.angle_gamma   90.00
#
_symmetry.space_group_name_H-M   'P 1'
#
loop_
_entity.id
_entity.type
_entity.pdbx_description
1 polymer ?
#
loop_
_entity_poly.entity_id
_entity_poly.type
_entity_poly.pdbx_seq_one_letter_code
_entity_poly.pdbx_strand_id
1 'polypeptide(L)'
;VIEPLRSTQRPEMKILPFVVLLEHEPSIKLNEELEGFVWISLEELIQHKGMVKFSFGEFPAYIVGNTVIWGLTYRILEKFIHLLDHLH
;
A
#
# COMPACT_ATOMS: atom_id res chain seq x y z
N VAL A 1 -5.58 4.59 15.25
CA VAL A 1 -6.48 4.56 14.06
C VAL A 1 -5.80 5.31 12.93
N ILE A 2 -5.81 4.81 11.70
CA ILE A 2 -5.22 5.52 10.56
C ILE A 2 -6.12 6.73 10.23
N GLU A 3 -5.58 7.93 10.29
CA GLU A 3 -6.31 9.15 9.94
C GLU A 3 -6.63 9.21 8.43
N PRO A 4 -7.76 9.83 8.03
CA PRO A 4 -8.11 9.99 6.62
C PRO A 4 -7.00 10.68 5.82
N LEU A 5 -6.69 10.14 4.64
CA LEU A 5 -5.77 10.74 3.68
C LEU A 5 -6.56 11.49 2.60
N ARG A 6 -5.93 12.48 1.97
CA ARG A 6 -6.46 13.13 0.76
C ARG A 6 -5.80 12.55 -0.49
N SER A 7 -6.62 12.37 -1.53
CA SER A 7 -6.13 12.05 -2.87
C SER A 7 -5.35 13.23 -3.42
N THR A 8 -4.20 12.97 -4.03
CA THR A 8 -3.42 14.00 -4.75
C THR A 8 -4.16 14.45 -6.01
N GLN A 9 -4.84 13.53 -6.70
CA GLN A 9 -5.54 13.81 -7.96
C GLN A 9 -6.89 14.51 -7.76
N ARG A 10 -7.51 14.30 -6.59
CA ARG A 10 -8.83 14.83 -6.22
C ARG A 10 -8.81 15.33 -4.77
N PRO A 11 -8.25 16.52 -4.48
CA PRO A 11 -7.99 16.99 -3.12
C PRO A 11 -9.23 17.09 -2.22
N GLU A 12 -10.40 17.26 -2.81
CA GLU A 12 -11.71 17.25 -2.15
C GLU A 12 -12.07 15.87 -1.58
N MET A 13 -11.53 14.81 -2.17
CA MET A 13 -11.80 13.42 -1.77
C MET A 13 -10.97 13.01 -0.56
N LYS A 14 -11.66 12.52 0.48
CA LYS A 14 -11.05 11.89 1.65
C LYS A 14 -11.14 10.37 1.53
N ILE A 15 -10.05 9.71 1.86
CA ILE A 15 -9.88 8.26 1.82
C ILE A 15 -9.62 7.80 3.25
N LEU A 16 -10.49 6.94 3.77
CA LEU A 16 -10.33 6.32 5.09
C LEU A 16 -9.97 4.84 4.90
N PRO A 17 -8.72 4.44 5.15
CA PRO A 17 -8.33 3.03 5.05
C PRO A 17 -8.80 2.23 6.27
N PHE A 18 -9.18 0.98 6.03
CA PHE A 18 -9.54 0.01 7.06
C PHE A 18 -8.56 -1.16 7.02
N VAL A 19 -8.21 -1.67 8.20
CA VAL A 19 -7.40 -2.89 8.35
C VAL A 19 -8.33 -3.97 8.88
N VAL A 20 -8.34 -5.12 8.21
CA VAL A 20 -9.19 -6.25 8.54
C VAL A 20 -8.31 -7.45 8.83
N LEU A 21 -8.54 -8.11 9.97
CA LEU A 21 -7.91 -9.37 10.29
C LEU A 21 -8.64 -10.50 9.57
N LEU A 22 -7.91 -11.30 8.81
CA LEU A 22 -8.43 -12.52 8.18
C LEU A 22 -8.07 -13.70 9.06
N GLU A 23 -9.06 -14.52 9.44
CA GLU A 23 -8.82 -15.70 10.30
C GLU A 23 -8.09 -16.84 9.57
N HIS A 24 -8.18 -16.85 8.23
CA HIS A 24 -7.55 -17.81 7.35
C HIS A 24 -7.25 -17.15 6.00
N GLU A 25 -6.32 -17.70 5.23
CA GLU A 25 -6.04 -17.23 3.88
C GLU A 25 -7.24 -17.52 2.96
N PRO A 26 -7.87 -16.50 2.35
CA PRO A 26 -9.04 -16.71 1.50
C PRO A 26 -8.64 -17.23 0.12
N SER A 27 -9.56 -17.96 -0.52
CA SER A 27 -9.43 -18.28 -1.94
C SER A 27 -9.59 -17.01 -2.78
N ILE A 28 -8.57 -16.66 -3.55
CA ILE A 28 -8.60 -15.48 -4.43
C ILE A 28 -9.26 -15.83 -5.77
N LYS A 29 -10.26 -15.05 -6.15
CA LYS A 29 -10.90 -15.08 -7.46
C LYS A 29 -10.89 -13.69 -8.07
N LEU A 30 -10.16 -13.54 -9.17
CA LEU A 30 -10.11 -12.28 -9.93
C LEU A 30 -11.38 -12.10 -10.77
N ASN A 31 -11.75 -10.85 -11.01
CA ASN A 31 -12.82 -10.45 -11.93
C ASN A 31 -12.22 -9.62 -13.07
N GLU A 32 -13.06 -9.08 -13.95
CA GLU A 32 -12.62 -8.32 -15.13
C GLU A 32 -12.00 -6.96 -14.80
N GLU A 33 -12.12 -6.48 -13.55
CA GLU A 33 -11.51 -5.22 -13.11
C GLU A 33 -10.09 -5.40 -12.56
N LEU A 34 -9.67 -6.65 -12.29
CA LEU A 34 -8.41 -6.96 -11.62
C LEU A 34 -7.46 -7.74 -12.55
N GLU A 35 -6.28 -7.16 -12.78
CA GLU A 35 -5.23 -7.79 -13.59
C GLU A 35 -4.46 -8.88 -12.84
N GLY A 36 -4.33 -8.77 -11.51
CA GLY A 36 -3.55 -9.69 -10.70
C GLY A 36 -3.72 -9.47 -9.20
N PHE A 37 -3.10 -10.36 -8.41
CA PHE A 37 -2.98 -10.22 -6.97
C PHE A 37 -1.62 -10.74 -6.49
N VAL A 38 -1.21 -10.28 -5.31
CA VAL A 38 -0.01 -10.77 -4.63
C VAL A 38 -0.20 -10.67 -3.12
N TRP A 39 0.24 -11.70 -2.41
CA TRP A 39 0.45 -11.64 -0.97
C TRP A 39 1.92 -11.27 -0.71
N ILE A 40 2.15 -10.24 0.09
CA ILE A 40 3.49 -9.77 0.46
C ILE A 40 3.55 -9.73 1.97
N SER A 41 4.58 -10.33 2.57
CA SER A 41 4.77 -10.25 4.02
C SER A 41 5.14 -8.82 4.43
N LEU A 42 4.74 -8.39 5.63
CA LEU A 42 5.09 -7.04 6.11
C LEU A 42 6.61 -6.85 6.22
N GLU A 43 7.34 -7.88 6.66
CA GLU A 43 8.80 -7.85 6.75
C GLU A 43 9.44 -7.63 5.38
N GLU A 44 9.04 -8.43 4.38
CA GLU A 44 9.52 -8.29 3.01
C GLU A 44 9.19 -6.90 2.46
N LEU A 45 7.97 -6.41 2.67
CA LEU A 45 7.56 -5.09 2.21
C LEU A 45 8.48 -4.00 2.80
N ILE A 46 8.71 -4.00 4.12
CA ILE A 46 9.52 -3.00 4.82
C ILE A 46 10.98 -3.00 4.34
N GLN A 47 11.54 -4.17 4.06
CA GLN A 47 12.91 -4.31 3.54
C GLN A 47 13.08 -3.77 2.11
N HIS A 48 11.99 -3.62 1.36
CA HIS A 48 12.00 -3.22 -0.04
C HIS A 48 11.51 -1.78 -0.28
N LYS A 49 11.76 -0.88 0.68
CA LYS A 49 11.57 0.58 0.47
C LYS A 49 12.58 1.10 -0.55
N GLY A 50 12.11 1.92 -1.47
CA GLY A 50 12.95 2.56 -2.47
C GLY A 50 12.27 3.73 -3.15
N MET A 51 12.81 4.10 -4.30
CA MET A 51 12.28 5.16 -5.16
C MET A 51 11.96 4.58 -6.53
N VAL A 52 10.80 4.96 -7.08
CA VAL A 52 10.44 4.69 -8.47
C VAL A 52 10.53 5.97 -9.29
N LYS A 53 11.12 5.87 -10.48
CA LYS A 53 11.32 6.99 -11.39
C LYS A 53 10.33 6.94 -12.55
N PHE A 54 9.58 8.03 -12.71
CA PHE A 54 8.73 8.29 -13.86
C PHE A 54 9.24 9.51 -14.64
N SER A 55 8.67 9.76 -15.82
CA SER A 55 8.98 10.95 -16.62
C SER A 55 8.66 12.27 -15.89
N PHE A 56 7.72 12.24 -14.95
CA PHE A 56 7.22 13.39 -14.20
C PHE A 56 7.79 13.48 -12.77
N GLY A 57 8.76 12.64 -12.40
CA GLY A 57 9.43 12.73 -11.11
C GLY A 57 9.83 11.39 -10.51
N GLU A 58 10.43 11.46 -9.32
CA GLU A 58 10.84 10.31 -8.54
C GLU A 58 10.04 10.26 -7.25
N PHE A 59 9.49 9.09 -6.91
CA PHE A 59 8.52 8.94 -5.83
C PHE A 59 8.88 7.77 -4.92
N PRO A 60 8.63 7.89 -3.60
CA PRO A 60 8.75 6.78 -2.69
C PRO A 60 7.84 5.61 -3.10
N ALA A 61 8.39 4.41 -3.01
CA ALA A 61 7.69 3.18 -3.38
C ALA A 61 8.18 1.98 -2.56
N TYR A 62 7.36 0.94 -2.53
CA TYR A 62 7.80 -0.42 -2.23
C TYR A 62 8.00 -1.19 -3.53
N ILE A 63 9.14 -1.86 -3.68
CA ILE A 63 9.53 -2.56 -4.91
C ILE A 63 9.84 -4.02 -4.57
N VAL A 64 8.85 -4.91 -4.69
CA VAL A 64 8.95 -6.32 -4.34
C VAL A 64 8.78 -7.17 -5.60
N GLY A 65 9.87 -7.79 -6.06
CA GLY A 65 9.90 -8.47 -7.35
C GLY A 65 9.47 -7.56 -8.50
N ASN A 66 8.39 -7.93 -9.18
CA ASN A 66 7.79 -7.15 -10.27
C ASN A 66 6.69 -6.18 -9.80
N THR A 67 6.40 -6.13 -8.50
CA THR A 67 5.33 -5.29 -7.93
C THR A 67 5.91 -3.97 -7.45
N VAL A 68 5.36 -2.86 -7.97
CA VAL A 68 5.69 -1.49 -7.54
C VAL A 68 4.47 -0.87 -6.88
N ILE A 69 4.56 -0.60 -5.58
CA ILE A 69 3.49 0.05 -4.81
C ILE A 69 3.92 1.49 -4.49
N TRP A 70 3.26 2.48 -5.09
CA TRP A 70 3.59 3.89 -4.96
C TRP A 70 2.32 4.74 -4.78
N GLY A 71 2.47 6.06 -4.61
CA GLY A 71 1.35 6.99 -4.56
C GLY A 71 0.50 6.85 -3.29
N LEU A 72 -0.83 6.86 -3.45
CA LEU A 72 -1.75 6.82 -2.30
C LEU A 72 -1.65 5.51 -1.52
N THR A 73 -1.52 4.37 -2.20
CA THR A 73 -1.39 3.06 -1.56
C THR A 73 -0.12 2.98 -0.72
N TYR A 74 1.01 3.48 -1.26
CA TYR A 74 2.26 3.61 -0.48
C TYR A 74 2.05 4.43 0.80
N ARG A 75 1.39 5.59 0.70
CA ARG A 75 1.13 6.46 1.86
C ARG A 75 0.22 5.81 2.91
N ILE A 76 -0.73 4.99 2.47
CA ILE A 76 -1.60 4.22 3.38
C ILE A 76 -0.77 3.15 4.11
N LEU A 77 0.01 2.36 3.37
CA LEU A 77 0.86 1.31 3.94
C LEU A 77 1.91 1.89 4.88
N GLU A 78 2.52 3.03 4.53
CA GLU A 78 3.52 3.68 5.38
C GLU A 78 2.94 4.16 6.71
N LYS A 79 1.74 4.75 6.69
CA LYS A 79 1.03 5.10 7.93
C LYS A 79 0.68 3.86 8.78
N PHE A 80 0.31 2.76 8.13
CA PHE A 80 0.00 1.52 8.83
C PHE A 80 1.24 0.92 9.49
N ILE A 81 2.35 0.81 8.76
CA ILE A 81 3.62 0.29 9.27
C ILE A 81 4.14 1.13 10.43
N HIS A 82 4.14 2.46 10.29
CA HIS A 82 4.52 3.33 11.40
C HIS A 82 3.64 3.13 12.64
N LEU A 83 2.33 2.89 12.47
CA LEU A 83 1.44 2.58 13.59
C LEU A 83 1.80 1.26 14.29
N LEU A 84 2.28 0.26 13.54
CA LEU A 84 2.74 -1.01 14.12
C LEU A 84 4.06 -0.84 14.88
N ASP A 85 5.00 -0.07 14.34
CA ASP A 85 6.31 0.17 14.99
C ASP A 85 6.17 0.88 16.35
N HIS A 86 5.13 1.72 16.52
CA HIS A 86 4.87 2.43 17.79
C HIS A 86 4.12 1.58 18.83
N LEU A 87 3.74 0.34 18.49
CA LEU A 87 3.11 -0.60 19.42
C LEU A 87 4.13 -1.56 20.07
N HIS A 88 5.42 -1.42 19.74
CA HIS A 88 6.54 -2.20 20.26
C HIS A 88 7.48 -1.37 21.15
#